data_AF-M4V9V6-F1
#
_entry.id   AF-M4V9V6-F1
#
_cell.length_a   1.000
_cell.length_b   1.000
_cell.length_c   1.000
_cell.angle_alpha   90.00
_cell.angle_beta   90.00
_cell.angle_gamma   90.00
#
_symmetry.space_group_name_H-M   'P 1'
#
loop_
_entity.id
_entity.type
_entity.pdbx_description
1 polymer ?
#
loop_
_entity_poly.entity_id
_entity_poly.type
_entity_poly.pdbx_seq_one_letter_code
_entity_poly.pdbx_strand_id
1 'polypeptide(L)'
;MSDIIHKRNYKDRYRTIFCDRDFYIKHQALFRLWKTRFHGFSDVEKATAWTLALCCLRRPEDWFGGRRPRSISPHMSEPLHPLSLENLFAGSPIRIPNKVSGDMNVLDALNTLLVKAVPESCFRSLIYTHTGRYPLWVTQEVPTPEELLHLQIAGRRVLSYNEDFTSWPDTLYADRDFLGFVLHDLIHADHFFHDPLHRDGQLGFYRFIESILHNKSLTRLLESENFRKGFEYIISDMNSHPVHLFQTLHSLVFSEIQDDATSSTIWSAWSSKPEFLPTEVLALSRINGRDFSVSDAQQLEILCIRLGQSSSQ
;
A
#
# COMPACT_ATOMS: atom_id res chain seq x y z
N MET A 1 -20.48 18.53 -18.19
CA MET A 1 -19.57 17.37 -17.99
C MET A 1 -18.18 17.73 -18.49
N SER A 2 -17.55 18.80 -17.97
CA SER A 2 -16.22 19.25 -18.43
C SER A 2 -15.39 19.89 -17.31
N ASP A 3 -15.49 19.38 -16.08
CA ASP A 3 -14.67 19.83 -14.93
C ASP A 3 -14.00 18.64 -14.22
N ILE A 4 -13.61 17.62 -14.99
CA ILE A 4 -12.76 16.54 -14.47
C ILE A 4 -11.42 16.69 -15.17
N ILE A 5 -10.35 16.51 -14.39
CA ILE A 5 -8.94 16.60 -14.78
C ILE A 5 -8.37 18.02 -14.73
N HIS A 6 -8.18 18.53 -13.51
CA HIS A 6 -6.94 19.21 -13.07
C HIS A 6 -6.84 19.11 -11.54
N LYS A 7 -6.99 17.88 -11.00
CA LYS A 7 -6.53 17.64 -9.63
C LYS A 7 -5.01 17.74 -9.66
N ARG A 8 -4.47 18.77 -9.00
CA ARG A 8 -3.04 18.90 -8.71
C ARG A 8 -2.52 17.54 -8.25
N ASN A 9 -1.54 16.99 -8.97
CA ASN A 9 -0.71 15.90 -8.49
C ASN A 9 -0.15 16.30 -7.12
N TYR A 10 -0.79 15.86 -6.05
CA TYR A 10 -0.23 15.94 -4.70
C TYR A 10 0.88 14.91 -4.68
N LYS A 11 2.04 15.25 -5.27
CA LYS A 11 3.25 14.44 -5.10
C LYS A 11 3.55 14.49 -3.61
N ASP A 12 3.25 13.38 -2.93
CA ASP A 12 3.61 13.20 -1.54
C ASP A 12 5.11 13.44 -1.43
N ARG A 13 5.49 14.53 -0.76
CA ARG A 13 6.90 14.92 -0.57
C ARG A 13 7.47 14.22 0.66
N TYR A 14 6.73 13.32 1.29
CA TYR A 14 7.23 12.55 2.41
C TYR A 14 8.43 11.72 1.99
N ARG A 15 9.59 12.08 2.53
CA ARG A 15 10.76 11.22 2.55
C ARG A 15 10.72 10.47 3.87
N THR A 16 10.51 9.17 3.80
CA THR A 16 10.55 8.29 4.95
C THR A 16 11.86 8.50 5.70
N ILE A 17 11.75 8.84 6.99
CA ILE A 17 12.91 8.84 7.88
C ILE A 17 13.14 7.39 8.27
N PHE A 18 14.08 6.76 7.58
CA PHE A 18 14.53 5.40 7.87
C PHE A 18 15.27 5.38 9.21
N CYS A 19 15.03 4.35 10.01
CA CYS A 19 15.91 4.03 11.12
C CYS A 19 17.10 3.25 10.57
N ASP A 20 18.30 3.58 11.05
CA ASP A 20 19.49 2.78 10.71
C ASP A 20 19.47 1.43 11.43
N ARG A 21 20.38 0.54 11.03
CA ARG A 21 20.56 -0.78 11.65
C ARG A 21 20.81 -0.68 13.15
N ASP A 22 21.60 0.30 13.58
CA ASP A 22 22.00 0.50 14.97
C ASP A 22 20.80 0.86 15.87
N PHE A 23 19.82 1.59 15.35
CA PHE A 23 18.55 1.84 16.02
C PHE A 23 17.88 0.53 16.44
N TYR A 24 17.78 -0.45 15.54
CA TYR A 24 17.11 -1.72 15.84
C TYR A 24 17.91 -2.60 16.77
N ILE A 25 19.24 -2.60 16.66
CA ILE A 25 20.14 -3.34 17.57
C ILE A 25 20.05 -2.79 18.99
N LYS A 26 20.11 -1.46 19.14
CA LYS A 26 20.11 -0.78 20.44
C LYS A 26 18.84 -1.03 21.26
N HIS A 27 17.70 -1.23 20.60
CA HIS A 27 16.39 -1.29 21.27
C HIS A 27 15.80 -2.70 21.40
N GLN A 28 16.57 -3.77 21.14
CA GLN A 28 16.11 -5.17 21.25
C GLN A 28 15.44 -5.51 22.59
N ALA A 29 15.99 -5.02 23.71
CA ALA A 29 15.40 -5.25 25.04
C ALA A 29 14.03 -4.58 25.20
N LEU A 30 13.86 -3.38 24.64
CA LEU A 30 12.60 -2.66 24.63
C LEU A 30 11.57 -3.35 23.72
N PHE A 31 12.00 -3.88 22.57
CA PHE A 31 11.12 -4.63 21.67
C PHE A 31 10.60 -5.94 22.31
N ARG A 32 11.43 -6.64 23.09
CA ARG A 32 10.98 -7.80 23.92
C ARG A 32 9.90 -7.40 24.92
N LEU A 33 10.10 -6.27 25.59
CA LEU A 33 9.13 -5.73 26.55
C LEU A 33 7.80 -5.41 25.86
N TRP A 34 7.83 -4.72 24.72
CA TRP A 34 6.64 -4.40 23.94
C TRP A 34 5.93 -5.64 23.39
N LYS A 35 6.65 -6.61 22.84
CA LYS A 35 6.07 -7.88 22.40
C LYS A 35 5.31 -8.59 23.52
N THR A 36 5.83 -8.55 24.74
CA THR A 36 5.14 -9.09 25.92
C THR A 36 3.88 -8.30 26.25
N ARG A 37 3.91 -6.96 26.15
CA ARG A 37 2.74 -6.10 26.40
C ARG A 37 1.65 -6.23 25.35
N PHE A 38 2.02 -6.52 24.11
CA PHE A 38 1.08 -6.72 23.01
C PHE A 38 0.59 -8.17 22.92
N HIS A 39 0.92 -9.00 23.91
CA HIS A 39 0.38 -10.35 23.99
C HIS A 39 -1.15 -10.30 24.10
N GLY A 40 -1.84 -11.10 23.28
CA GLY A 40 -3.30 -11.14 23.22
C GLY A 40 -3.94 -10.08 22.31
N PHE A 41 -3.15 -9.14 21.76
CA PHE A 41 -3.67 -8.17 20.79
C PHE A 41 -3.92 -8.86 19.44
N SER A 42 -4.95 -8.44 18.73
CA SER A 42 -5.15 -8.74 17.31
C SER A 42 -4.04 -8.16 16.45
N ASP A 43 -3.92 -8.63 15.21
CA ASP A 43 -2.89 -8.14 14.28
C ASP A 43 -3.01 -6.63 14.00
N VAL A 44 -4.23 -6.11 13.87
CA VAL A 44 -4.48 -4.68 13.67
C VAL A 44 -4.01 -3.88 14.89
N GLU A 45 -4.30 -4.34 16.10
CA GLU A 45 -3.90 -3.70 17.35
C GLU A 45 -2.38 -3.72 17.52
N LYS A 46 -1.74 -4.86 17.24
CA LYS A 46 -0.27 -5.00 17.26
C LYS A 46 0.38 -4.06 16.27
N ALA A 47 -0.03 -4.07 15.01
CA ALA A 47 0.49 -3.17 13.99
C ALA A 47 0.31 -1.70 14.39
N THR A 48 -0.83 -1.35 14.99
CA THR A 48 -1.11 0.01 15.48
C THR A 48 -0.16 0.40 16.62
N ALA A 49 -0.03 -0.45 17.64
CA ALA A 49 0.81 -0.17 18.81
C ALA A 49 2.30 -0.11 18.44
N TRP A 50 2.79 -1.07 17.62
CA TRP A 50 4.15 -1.05 17.08
C TRP A 50 4.42 0.22 16.27
N THR A 51 3.52 0.60 15.37
CA THR A 51 3.69 1.80 14.53
C THR A 51 3.81 3.06 15.38
N LEU A 52 2.91 3.26 16.36
CA LEU A 52 2.98 4.42 17.25
C LEU A 52 4.28 4.42 18.06
N ALA A 53 4.58 3.30 18.71
CA ALA A 53 5.73 3.15 19.60
C ALA A 53 7.04 3.43 18.87
N LEU A 54 7.24 2.84 17.69
CA LEU A 54 8.43 3.04 16.87
C LEU A 54 8.52 4.47 16.33
N CYS A 55 7.39 5.06 15.91
CA CYS A 55 7.38 6.46 15.47
C CYS A 55 7.81 7.42 16.59
N CYS A 56 7.34 7.20 17.81
CA CYS A 56 7.74 7.99 18.98
C CYS A 56 9.18 7.69 19.41
N LEU A 57 9.64 6.44 19.31
CA LEU A 57 11.01 6.04 19.66
C LEU A 57 12.08 6.68 18.78
N ARG A 58 11.78 7.03 17.52
CA ARG A 58 12.69 7.82 16.67
C ARG A 58 13.05 9.18 17.26
N ARG A 59 12.16 9.75 18.09
CA ARG A 59 12.32 11.07 18.73
C ARG A 59 11.80 11.01 20.16
N PRO A 60 12.47 10.26 21.05
CA PRO A 60 11.91 9.91 22.36
C PRO A 60 11.59 11.13 23.23
N GLU A 61 12.31 12.24 23.02
CA GLU A 61 12.15 13.50 23.74
C GLU A 61 11.30 14.55 22.97
N ASP A 62 11.03 14.35 21.68
CA ASP A 62 10.45 15.37 20.79
C ASP A 62 9.53 14.80 19.69
N TRP A 63 8.79 13.74 19.99
CA TRP A 63 7.89 13.10 19.03
C TRP A 63 6.59 13.88 18.82
N PHE A 64 6.16 14.69 19.79
CA PHE A 64 4.85 15.36 19.76
C PHE A 64 4.86 16.61 18.87
N GLY A 65 4.04 16.60 17.83
CA GLY A 65 3.87 17.68 16.86
C GLY A 65 2.72 18.66 17.16
N GLY A 66 1.99 18.46 18.26
CA GLY A 66 0.78 19.22 18.58
C GLY A 66 -0.49 18.38 18.50
N ARG A 67 -1.64 19.02 18.76
CA ARG A 67 -2.96 18.40 18.60
C ARG A 67 -3.49 18.66 17.19
N ARG A 68 -4.24 17.70 16.65
CA ARG A 68 -4.93 17.88 15.38
C ARG A 68 -6.04 18.92 15.53
N PRO A 69 -6.26 19.79 14.54
CA PRO A 69 -7.41 20.71 14.54
C PRO A 69 -8.75 19.98 14.50
N ARG A 70 -8.78 18.81 13.87
CA ARG A 70 -9.94 17.91 13.78
C ARG A 70 -9.48 16.48 13.98
N SER A 71 -10.27 15.70 14.71
CA SER A 71 -10.06 14.25 14.82
C SER A 71 -10.19 13.60 13.45
N ILE A 72 -9.41 12.55 13.20
CA ILE A 72 -9.49 11.78 11.95
C ILE A 72 -10.85 11.08 11.83
N SER A 73 -11.32 10.44 12.91
CA SER A 73 -12.64 9.85 13.00
C SER A 73 -13.44 10.46 14.16
N PRO A 74 -14.59 11.12 13.90
CA PRO A 74 -15.42 11.73 14.94
C PRO A 74 -16.33 10.70 15.66
N HIS A 75 -16.43 9.47 15.17
CA HIS A 75 -17.33 8.43 15.68
C HIS A 75 -16.56 7.20 16.16
N MET A 76 -15.62 7.43 17.07
CA MET A 76 -14.97 6.38 17.86
C MET A 76 -15.94 6.00 18.99
N SER A 77 -16.85 5.05 18.74
CA SER A 77 -17.97 4.77 19.66
C SER A 77 -17.57 4.11 20.98
N GLU A 78 -16.45 3.40 21.01
CA GLU A 78 -15.88 2.78 22.21
C GLU A 78 -14.34 2.79 22.15
N PRO A 79 -13.64 2.85 23.29
CA PRO A 79 -12.21 2.61 23.33
C PRO A 79 -11.96 1.15 22.96
N LEU A 80 -11.63 0.91 21.69
CA LEU A 80 -11.38 -0.42 21.15
C LEU A 80 -10.24 -1.16 21.90
N HIS A 81 -9.36 -0.47 22.63
CA HIS A 81 -8.33 -1.11 23.43
C HIS A 81 -7.85 -0.25 24.64
N PRO A 82 -7.62 -0.83 25.85
CA PRO A 82 -7.26 -0.08 27.07
C PRO A 82 -5.78 0.31 27.21
N LEU A 83 -4.93 0.03 26.22
CA LEU A 83 -3.49 0.35 26.34
C LEU A 83 -3.29 1.86 26.32
N SER A 84 -3.00 2.43 27.50
CA SER A 84 -2.65 3.84 27.67
C SER A 84 -1.24 4.14 27.17
N LEU A 85 -0.97 5.41 26.84
CA LEU A 85 0.37 5.88 26.48
C LEU A 85 1.38 5.64 27.61
N GLU A 86 0.97 5.83 28.86
CA GLU A 86 1.79 5.55 30.03
C GLU A 86 2.24 4.09 30.07
N ASN A 87 1.30 3.15 29.88
CA ASN A 87 1.61 1.72 29.85
C ASN A 87 2.42 1.32 28.61
N LEU A 88 2.16 1.94 27.45
CA LEU A 88 2.93 1.71 26.23
C LEU A 88 4.39 2.13 26.41
N PHE A 89 4.63 3.32 26.95
CA PHE A 89 5.97 3.91 27.07
C PHE A 89 6.69 3.58 28.38
N ALA A 90 6.05 2.91 29.34
CA ALA A 90 6.68 2.48 30.58
C ALA A 90 7.99 1.70 30.30
N GLY A 91 9.09 2.04 30.96
CA GLY A 91 10.39 1.38 30.74
C GLY A 91 11.05 1.68 29.38
N SER A 92 10.52 2.63 28.60
CA SER A 92 11.14 3.14 27.38
C SER A 92 11.78 4.52 27.62
N PRO A 93 12.65 5.01 26.72
CA PRO A 93 13.17 6.39 26.80
C PRO A 93 12.13 7.43 26.35
N ILE A 94 10.96 7.02 25.86
CA ILE A 94 9.96 7.93 25.29
C ILE A 94 9.28 8.70 26.43
N ARG A 95 9.36 10.04 26.40
CA ARG A 95 8.70 10.91 27.37
C ARG A 95 7.34 11.35 26.87
N ILE A 96 6.34 11.27 27.74
CA ILE A 96 5.01 11.84 27.48
C ILE A 96 5.08 13.33 27.77
N PRO A 97 4.82 14.22 26.79
CA PRO A 97 4.84 15.66 27.02
C PRO A 97 3.74 16.06 28.00
N ASN A 98 3.97 17.06 28.85
CA ASN A 98 2.99 17.56 29.84
C ASN A 98 1.62 17.99 29.26
N LYS A 99 1.53 18.22 27.95
CA LYS A 99 0.30 18.60 27.22
C LYS A 99 -0.53 17.40 26.75
N VAL A 100 0.01 16.19 26.92
CA VAL A 100 -0.58 14.91 26.54
C VAL A 100 -0.88 14.13 27.81
N SER A 101 -2.08 13.58 27.90
CA SER A 101 -2.50 12.79 29.05
C SER A 101 -1.92 11.38 28.94
N GLY A 102 -1.30 10.87 30.00
CA GLY A 102 -0.68 9.53 29.99
C GLY A 102 -1.70 8.39 29.95
N ASP A 103 -2.90 8.61 30.47
CA ASP A 103 -4.05 7.71 30.44
C ASP A 103 -4.73 7.62 29.06
N MET A 104 -4.40 8.52 28.13
CA MET A 104 -4.90 8.47 26.75
C MET A 104 -4.55 7.12 26.13
N ASN A 105 -5.54 6.43 25.55
CA ASN A 105 -5.28 5.18 24.85
C ASN A 105 -4.58 5.41 23.50
N VAL A 106 -3.94 4.37 22.98
CA VAL A 106 -3.20 4.41 21.71
C VAL A 106 -4.04 4.95 20.54
N LEU A 107 -5.30 4.52 20.42
CA LEU A 107 -6.12 4.89 19.27
C LEU A 107 -6.58 6.36 19.33
N ASP A 108 -6.91 6.86 20.53
CA ASP A 108 -7.17 8.28 20.76
C ASP A 108 -5.94 9.14 20.51
N ALA A 109 -4.75 8.64 20.85
CA ALA A 109 -3.50 9.31 20.54
C ALA A 109 -3.30 9.46 19.02
N LEU A 110 -3.54 8.40 18.24
CA LEU A 110 -3.52 8.46 16.77
C LEU A 110 -4.55 9.46 16.22
N ASN A 111 -5.76 9.43 16.79
CA ASN A 111 -6.90 10.21 16.32
C ASN A 111 -6.77 11.71 16.61
N THR A 112 -6.06 12.08 17.69
CA THR A 112 -6.04 13.46 18.20
C THR A 112 -4.67 14.13 18.20
N LEU A 113 -3.57 13.37 18.15
CA LEU A 113 -2.22 13.91 18.20
C LEU A 113 -1.53 13.88 16.83
N LEU A 114 -0.65 14.85 16.62
CA LEU A 114 0.33 14.83 15.54
C LEU A 114 1.63 14.23 16.08
N VAL A 115 2.17 13.24 15.37
CA VAL A 115 3.51 12.71 15.62
C VAL A 115 4.45 13.28 14.55
N LYS A 116 5.56 13.88 14.97
CA LYS A 116 6.49 14.56 14.05
C LYS A 116 7.03 13.55 13.03
N ALA A 117 7.12 14.00 11.78
CA ALA A 117 7.64 13.20 10.66
C ALA A 117 6.86 11.89 10.40
N VAL A 118 5.56 11.87 10.69
CA VAL A 118 4.63 10.82 10.29
C VAL A 118 3.50 11.46 9.48
N PRO A 119 3.26 11.02 8.24
CA PRO A 119 2.12 11.48 7.44
C PRO A 119 0.80 11.15 8.13
N GLU A 120 -0.19 12.03 7.94
CA GLU A 120 -1.53 11.78 8.47
C GLU A 120 -2.18 10.53 7.86
N SER A 121 -1.88 10.23 6.58
CA SER A 121 -2.35 9.03 5.87
C SER A 121 -2.02 7.75 6.65
N CYS A 122 -0.86 7.66 7.30
CA CYS A 122 -0.50 6.49 8.09
C CYS A 122 -1.48 6.22 9.24
N PHE A 123 -1.76 7.24 10.06
CA PHE A 123 -2.68 7.08 11.19
C PHE A 123 -4.14 7.02 10.76
N ARG A 124 -4.49 7.69 9.65
CA ARG A 124 -5.81 7.55 9.05
C ARG A 124 -6.07 6.12 8.60
N SER A 125 -5.11 5.48 7.93
CA SER A 125 -5.22 4.07 7.57
C SER A 125 -5.46 3.16 8.76
N LEU A 126 -4.69 3.32 9.84
CA LEU A 126 -4.86 2.52 11.05
C LEU A 126 -6.24 2.75 11.70
N ILE A 127 -6.66 3.99 11.90
CA ILE A 127 -7.97 4.33 12.49
C ILE A 127 -9.11 3.82 11.62
N TYR A 128 -9.02 3.98 10.31
CA TYR A 128 -10.06 3.53 9.38
C TYR A 128 -10.08 2.01 9.24
N THR A 129 -8.96 1.32 9.47
CA THR A 129 -8.94 -0.14 9.62
C THR A 129 -9.68 -0.57 10.89
N HIS A 130 -9.38 0.05 12.03
CA HIS A 130 -10.08 -0.21 13.31
C HIS A 130 -11.59 0.04 13.25
N THR A 131 -12.01 1.04 12.50
CA THR A 131 -13.43 1.40 12.33
C THR A 131 -14.11 0.67 11.16
N GLY A 132 -13.43 -0.27 10.51
CA GLY A 132 -13.97 -1.05 9.38
C GLY A 132 -14.20 -0.26 8.10
N ARG A 133 -13.74 1.00 8.04
CA ARG A 133 -13.85 1.86 6.84
C ARG A 133 -12.86 1.46 5.76
N TYR A 134 -11.66 1.02 6.16
CA TYR A 134 -10.64 0.49 5.25
C TYR A 134 -10.52 -1.02 5.44
N PRO A 135 -10.81 -1.85 4.42
CA PRO A 135 -10.62 -3.30 4.48
C PRO A 135 -9.13 -3.67 4.29
N LEU A 136 -8.27 -3.13 5.17
CA LEU A 136 -6.85 -3.43 5.19
C LEU A 136 -6.62 -4.80 5.83
N TRP A 137 -6.00 -5.70 5.08
CA TRP A 137 -5.60 -7.01 5.61
C TRP A 137 -4.24 -6.87 6.30
N VAL A 138 -4.24 -7.02 7.62
CA VAL A 138 -3.02 -6.94 8.44
C VAL A 138 -2.53 -8.37 8.70
N THR A 139 -1.28 -8.65 8.38
CA THR A 139 -0.68 -9.99 8.46
C THR A 139 0.74 -9.94 8.98
N GLN A 140 1.20 -11.03 9.60
CA GLN A 140 2.57 -11.19 10.10
C GLN A 140 3.59 -11.64 9.03
N GLU A 141 3.09 -11.98 7.84
CA GLU A 141 3.87 -12.55 6.74
C GLU A 141 3.67 -11.70 5.49
N VAL A 142 4.73 -11.56 4.68
CA VAL A 142 4.63 -10.89 3.38
C VAL A 142 3.97 -11.88 2.41
N PRO A 143 2.80 -11.55 1.82
CA PRO A 143 2.15 -12.45 0.88
C PRO A 143 3.00 -12.65 -0.38
N THR A 144 2.83 -13.80 -1.01
CA THR A 144 3.34 -14.02 -2.37
C THR A 144 2.69 -13.05 -3.37
N PRO A 145 3.34 -12.75 -4.50
CA PRO A 145 2.76 -11.94 -5.57
C PRO A 145 1.37 -12.40 -6.00
N GLU A 146 1.12 -13.71 -6.06
CA GLU A 146 -0.16 -14.32 -6.43
C GLU A 146 -1.23 -14.10 -5.35
N GLU A 147 -0.90 -14.35 -4.08
CA GLU A 147 -1.82 -14.06 -2.96
C GLU A 147 -2.17 -12.58 -2.90
N LEU A 148 -1.17 -11.72 -3.10
CA LEU A 148 -1.37 -10.28 -3.15
C LEU A 148 -2.31 -9.92 -4.31
N LEU A 149 -2.09 -10.42 -5.52
CA LEU A 149 -2.99 -10.19 -6.66
C LEU A 149 -4.45 -10.52 -6.32
N HIS A 150 -4.73 -11.66 -5.69
CA HIS A 150 -6.09 -12.04 -5.29
C HIS A 150 -6.71 -11.07 -4.28
N LEU A 151 -5.93 -10.61 -3.29
CA LEU A 151 -6.39 -9.61 -2.32
C LEU A 151 -6.67 -8.28 -2.99
N GLN A 152 -5.81 -7.86 -3.91
CA GLN A 152 -5.98 -6.62 -4.65
C GLN A 152 -7.24 -6.66 -5.50
N ILE A 153 -7.51 -7.75 -6.24
CA ILE A 153 -8.74 -7.93 -7.01
C ILE A 153 -9.99 -7.85 -6.13
N ALA A 154 -9.90 -8.36 -4.89
CA ALA A 154 -10.96 -8.29 -3.89
C ALA A 154 -11.12 -6.90 -3.24
N GLY A 155 -10.43 -5.86 -3.73
CA GLY A 155 -10.53 -4.51 -3.18
C GLY A 155 -9.80 -4.33 -1.85
N ARG A 156 -8.85 -5.21 -1.53
CA ARG A 156 -8.07 -5.15 -0.29
C ARG A 156 -6.66 -4.64 -0.55
N ARG A 157 -6.09 -4.06 0.49
CA ARG A 157 -4.66 -3.74 0.58
C ARG A 157 -4.07 -4.53 1.73
N VAL A 158 -2.76 -4.70 1.73
CA VAL A 158 -2.06 -5.48 2.74
C VAL A 158 -1.19 -4.55 3.56
N LEU A 159 -1.16 -4.79 4.86
CA LEU A 159 -0.12 -4.30 5.74
C LEU A 159 0.59 -5.51 6.32
N SER A 160 1.82 -5.75 5.85
CA SER A 160 2.66 -6.77 6.44
C SER A 160 3.45 -6.13 7.58
N TYR A 161 3.37 -6.72 8.76
CA TYR A 161 4.24 -6.42 9.88
C TYR A 161 4.88 -7.73 10.35
N ASN A 162 5.92 -7.72 11.17
CA ASN A 162 6.42 -8.95 11.77
C ASN A 162 6.81 -8.66 13.22
N GLU A 163 6.64 -9.61 14.13
CA GLU A 163 7.04 -9.47 15.54
C GLU A 163 8.39 -10.12 15.85
N ASP A 164 9.11 -10.57 14.82
CA ASP A 164 10.48 -11.01 14.90
C ASP A 164 11.43 -9.81 14.74
N PHE A 165 11.44 -8.97 15.78
CA PHE A 165 12.32 -7.81 15.82
C PHE A 165 13.82 -8.16 15.83
N THR A 166 14.18 -9.44 15.95
CA THR A 166 15.58 -9.88 15.89
C THR A 166 16.13 -9.83 14.48
N SER A 167 15.28 -10.00 13.45
CA SER A 167 15.67 -9.92 12.04
C SER A 167 15.58 -8.52 11.44
N TRP A 168 14.88 -7.58 12.10
CA TRP A 168 14.74 -6.19 11.60
C TRP A 168 16.05 -5.46 11.26
N PRO A 169 17.16 -5.62 12.02
CA PRO A 169 18.42 -4.94 11.69
C PRO A 169 19.01 -5.34 10.33
N ASP A 170 18.71 -6.56 9.87
CA ASP A 170 19.34 -7.16 8.69
C ASP A 170 18.34 -7.38 7.54
N THR A 171 17.05 -7.12 7.78
CA THR A 171 15.99 -7.29 6.77
C THR A 171 15.65 -5.95 6.13
N LEU A 172 15.86 -5.86 4.81
CA LEU A 172 15.40 -4.72 4.01
C LEU A 172 14.17 -5.14 3.20
N TYR A 173 13.13 -4.32 3.28
CA TYR A 173 11.91 -4.47 2.51
C TYR A 173 11.91 -3.45 1.37
N ALA A 174 12.35 -3.88 0.17
CA ALA A 174 12.52 -3.00 -0.98
C ALA A 174 13.34 -1.73 -0.65
N ASP A 175 14.54 -1.92 -0.11
CA ASP A 175 15.47 -0.87 0.35
C ASP A 175 14.97 -0.01 1.53
N ARG A 176 13.97 -0.47 2.28
CA ARG A 176 13.43 0.22 3.46
C ARG A 176 13.67 -0.60 4.71
N ASP A 177 13.87 0.11 5.82
CA ASP A 177 13.80 -0.50 7.14
C ASP A 177 12.37 -0.89 7.49
N PHE A 178 12.21 -1.69 8.55
CA PHE A 178 10.92 -2.21 8.99
C PHE A 178 9.85 -1.11 9.18
N LEU A 179 10.15 -0.08 9.97
CA LEU A 179 9.20 1.02 10.19
C LEU A 179 8.91 1.77 8.88
N GLY A 180 9.92 2.01 8.06
CA GLY A 180 9.75 2.69 6.78
C GLY A 180 8.84 1.94 5.81
N PHE A 181 8.93 0.62 5.81
CA PHE A 181 8.05 -0.27 5.05
C PHE A 181 6.60 -0.21 5.56
N VAL A 182 6.38 -0.35 6.87
CA VAL A 182 5.04 -0.22 7.48
C VAL A 182 4.39 1.13 7.16
N LEU A 183 5.13 2.24 7.30
CA LEU A 183 4.60 3.57 6.99
C LEU A 183 4.27 3.73 5.50
N HIS A 184 5.09 3.17 4.63
CA HIS A 184 4.88 3.18 3.18
C HIS A 184 3.57 2.47 2.80
N ASP A 185 3.36 1.26 3.30
CA ASP A 185 2.14 0.48 3.00
C ASP A 185 0.89 1.17 3.55
N LEU A 186 0.97 1.79 4.74
CA LEU A 186 -0.14 2.58 5.28
C LEU A 186 -0.48 3.81 4.45
N ILE A 187 0.52 4.50 3.87
CA ILE A 187 0.30 5.64 2.97
C ILE A 187 -0.45 5.17 1.72
N HIS A 188 -0.04 4.05 1.15
CA HIS A 188 -0.64 3.51 -0.06
C HIS A 188 -2.03 2.95 0.15
N ALA A 189 -2.26 2.28 1.28
CA ALA A 189 -3.60 1.90 1.71
C ALA A 189 -4.51 3.13 1.77
N ASP A 190 -4.04 4.24 2.35
CA ASP A 190 -4.84 5.45 2.44
C ASP A 190 -5.16 6.04 1.06
N HIS A 191 -4.17 6.16 0.18
CA HIS A 191 -4.38 6.65 -1.18
C HIS A 191 -5.37 5.77 -1.95
N PHE A 192 -5.24 4.46 -1.83
CA PHE A 192 -6.13 3.50 -2.47
C PHE A 192 -7.57 3.63 -2.00
N PHE A 193 -7.81 3.71 -0.70
CA PHE A 193 -9.18 3.77 -0.18
C PHE A 193 -9.80 5.18 -0.24
N HIS A 194 -8.99 6.23 -0.29
CA HIS A 194 -9.46 7.62 -0.31
C HIS A 194 -9.83 8.14 -1.71
N ASP A 195 -9.26 7.56 -2.78
CA ASP A 195 -9.58 7.93 -4.16
C ASP A 195 -10.28 6.76 -4.91
N PRO A 196 -11.63 6.74 -4.94
CA PRO A 196 -12.38 5.66 -5.58
C PRO A 196 -12.06 5.48 -7.07
N LEU A 197 -11.73 6.55 -7.80
CA LEU A 197 -11.43 6.44 -9.23
C LEU A 197 -10.07 5.78 -9.44
N HIS A 198 -9.07 6.16 -8.65
CA HIS A 198 -7.76 5.52 -8.69
C HIS A 198 -7.84 4.05 -8.27
N ARG A 199 -8.60 3.77 -7.21
CA ARG A 199 -8.92 2.42 -6.74
C ARG A 199 -9.52 1.57 -7.85
N ASP A 200 -10.63 2.02 -8.43
CA ASP A 200 -11.35 1.29 -9.48
C ASP A 200 -10.45 1.09 -10.71
N GLY A 201 -9.60 2.07 -11.02
CA GLY A 201 -8.57 1.94 -12.04
C GLY A 201 -7.59 0.79 -11.75
N GLN A 202 -7.01 0.73 -10.56
CA GLN A 202 -6.10 -0.36 -10.19
C GLN A 202 -6.79 -1.72 -10.19
N LEU A 203 -8.02 -1.79 -9.66
CA LEU A 203 -8.85 -3.01 -9.70
C LEU A 203 -9.09 -3.50 -11.12
N GLY A 204 -9.37 -2.58 -12.05
CA GLY A 204 -9.54 -2.91 -13.46
C GLY A 204 -8.29 -3.53 -14.08
N PHE A 205 -7.12 -2.98 -13.79
CA PHE A 205 -5.86 -3.55 -14.26
C PHE A 205 -5.63 -4.96 -13.71
N TYR A 206 -5.82 -5.18 -12.40
CA TYR A 206 -5.63 -6.53 -11.84
C TYR A 206 -6.66 -7.54 -12.36
N ARG A 207 -7.89 -7.12 -12.65
CA ARG A 207 -8.88 -7.97 -13.33
C ARG A 207 -8.50 -8.28 -14.77
N PHE A 208 -7.90 -7.33 -15.48
CA PHE A 208 -7.30 -7.61 -16.77
C PHE A 208 -6.21 -8.70 -16.63
N ILE A 209 -5.32 -8.59 -15.64
CA ILE A 209 -4.31 -9.62 -15.35
C ILE A 209 -4.97 -10.98 -15.08
N GLU A 210 -5.97 -11.02 -14.19
CA GLU A 210 -6.74 -12.24 -13.88
C GLU A 210 -7.30 -12.89 -15.16
N SER A 211 -7.84 -12.08 -16.08
CA SER A 211 -8.39 -12.54 -17.36
C SER A 211 -7.34 -13.15 -18.32
N ILE A 212 -6.05 -12.94 -18.07
CA ILE A 212 -4.95 -13.48 -18.87
C ILE A 212 -4.13 -14.56 -18.17
N LEU A 213 -4.34 -14.81 -16.86
CA LEU A 213 -3.63 -15.84 -16.09
C LEU A 213 -3.72 -17.24 -16.72
N HIS A 214 -4.85 -17.55 -17.36
CA HIS A 214 -5.08 -18.86 -18.00
C HIS A 214 -4.62 -18.93 -19.47
N ASN A 215 -4.04 -17.86 -20.02
CA ASN A 215 -3.53 -17.88 -21.38
C ASN A 215 -2.23 -18.68 -21.47
N LYS A 216 -2.18 -19.64 -22.39
CA LYS A 216 -0.97 -20.45 -22.66
C LYS A 216 0.26 -19.60 -22.99
N SER A 217 0.07 -18.45 -23.64
CA SER A 217 1.17 -17.52 -23.93
C SER A 217 1.79 -16.94 -22.67
N LEU A 218 0.97 -16.59 -21.66
CA LEU A 218 1.49 -16.12 -20.37
C LEU A 218 2.21 -17.24 -19.62
N THR A 219 1.62 -18.44 -19.55
CA THR A 219 2.27 -19.60 -18.92
C THR A 219 3.66 -19.85 -19.49
N ARG A 220 3.82 -19.78 -20.82
CA ARG A 220 5.11 -19.94 -21.49
C ARG A 220 6.09 -18.81 -21.16
N LEU A 221 5.62 -17.56 -21.12
CA LEU A 221 6.48 -16.43 -20.77
C LEU A 221 6.97 -16.51 -19.31
N LEU A 222 6.15 -17.02 -18.39
CA LEU A 222 6.51 -17.23 -16.98
C LEU A 222 7.58 -18.32 -16.77
N GLU A 223 7.91 -19.13 -17.79
CA GLU A 223 9.06 -20.06 -17.74
C GLU A 223 10.39 -19.30 -17.76
N SER A 224 10.40 -18.05 -18.24
CA SER A 224 11.56 -17.17 -18.18
C SER A 224 11.65 -16.46 -16.83
N GLU A 225 12.80 -16.60 -16.17
CA GLU A 225 13.08 -15.97 -14.88
C GLU A 225 12.95 -14.45 -14.91
N ASN A 226 13.39 -13.81 -16.00
CA ASN A 226 13.36 -12.36 -16.13
C ASN A 226 11.93 -11.86 -16.29
N PHE A 227 11.16 -12.50 -17.18
CA PHE A 227 9.75 -12.20 -17.35
C PHE A 227 8.98 -12.45 -16.04
N ARG A 228 9.20 -13.60 -15.38
CA ARG A 228 8.54 -13.96 -14.13
C ARG A 228 8.75 -12.90 -13.04
N LYS A 229 10.00 -12.47 -12.81
CA LYS A 229 10.29 -11.40 -11.83
C LYS A 229 9.63 -10.07 -12.19
N GLY A 230 9.64 -9.69 -13.47
CA GLY A 230 8.97 -8.48 -13.93
C GLY A 230 7.45 -8.56 -13.76
N PHE A 231 6.87 -9.73 -13.98
CA PHE A 231 5.44 -9.97 -13.80
C PHE A 231 5.06 -9.98 -12.32
N GLU A 232 5.82 -10.67 -11.47
CA GLU A 232 5.68 -10.66 -10.01
C GLU A 232 5.75 -9.23 -9.45
N TYR A 233 6.66 -8.39 -9.97
CA TYR A 233 6.73 -6.97 -9.63
C TYR A 233 5.42 -6.22 -9.99
N ILE A 234 4.90 -6.41 -11.20
CA ILE A 234 3.66 -5.76 -11.66
C ILE A 234 2.45 -6.15 -10.78
N ILE A 235 2.31 -7.44 -10.48
CA ILE A 235 1.15 -7.94 -9.71
C ILE A 235 1.30 -7.68 -8.21
N SER A 236 2.49 -7.33 -7.73
CA SER A 236 2.74 -6.92 -6.34
C SER A 236 2.72 -5.40 -6.12
N ASP A 237 2.72 -4.61 -7.20
CA ASP A 237 2.70 -3.15 -7.10
C ASP A 237 1.32 -2.66 -6.65
N MET A 238 1.25 -2.02 -5.47
CA MET A 238 0.01 -1.51 -4.88
C MET A 238 -0.31 -0.04 -5.25
N ASN A 239 0.57 0.63 -6.01
CA ASN A 239 0.70 2.11 -5.98
C ASN A 239 0.70 2.74 -7.36
N SER A 240 1.13 2.00 -8.37
CA SER A 240 1.28 2.53 -9.71
C SER A 240 -0.05 2.86 -10.36
N HIS A 241 0.00 3.88 -11.21
CA HIS A 241 -1.12 4.25 -12.05
C HIS A 241 -1.42 3.15 -13.09
N PRO A 242 -2.68 2.81 -13.38
CA PRO A 242 -3.02 1.69 -14.28
C PRO A 242 -2.38 1.78 -15.68
N VAL A 243 -2.29 2.98 -16.24
CA VAL A 243 -1.61 3.22 -17.53
C VAL A 243 -0.14 2.80 -17.46
N HIS A 244 0.56 3.14 -16.37
CA HIS A 244 1.95 2.75 -16.18
C HIS A 244 2.10 1.23 -16.05
N LEU A 245 1.18 0.57 -15.33
CA LEU A 245 1.17 -0.88 -15.19
C LEU A 245 1.01 -1.58 -16.55
N PHE A 246 0.12 -1.09 -17.42
CA PHE A 246 0.01 -1.59 -18.79
C PHE A 246 1.27 -1.34 -19.62
N GLN A 247 1.88 -0.16 -19.52
CA GLN A 247 3.11 0.17 -20.24
C GLN A 247 4.26 -0.75 -19.82
N THR A 248 4.36 -1.07 -18.53
CA THR A 248 5.36 -1.99 -17.98
C THR A 248 5.11 -3.42 -18.44
N LEU A 249 3.87 -3.91 -18.38
CA LEU A 249 3.51 -5.25 -18.88
C LEU A 249 3.80 -5.39 -20.38
N HIS A 250 3.43 -4.40 -21.19
CA HIS A 250 3.71 -4.40 -22.63
C HIS A 250 5.23 -4.45 -22.88
N SER A 251 6.00 -3.59 -22.21
CA SER A 251 7.46 -3.57 -22.34
C SER A 251 8.09 -4.91 -21.97
N LEU A 252 7.55 -5.57 -20.94
CA LEU A 252 8.02 -6.88 -20.48
C LEU A 252 7.82 -7.96 -21.55
N VAL A 253 6.65 -8.00 -22.20
CA VAL A 253 6.35 -8.94 -23.30
C VAL A 253 7.32 -8.75 -24.46
N PHE A 254 7.51 -7.51 -24.91
CA PHE A 254 8.37 -7.21 -26.06
C PHE A 254 9.86 -7.43 -25.77
N SER A 255 10.29 -7.18 -24.52
CA SER A 255 11.68 -7.42 -24.11
C SER A 255 12.03 -8.90 -24.04
N GLU A 256 11.07 -9.74 -23.66
CA GLU A 256 11.29 -11.19 -23.52
C GLU A 256 11.31 -11.91 -24.86
N ILE A 257 10.38 -11.61 -25.76
CA ILE A 257 10.22 -12.35 -27.01
C ILE A 257 11.26 -11.93 -28.08
N GLN A 258 11.65 -10.64 -28.11
CA GLN A 258 12.60 -10.07 -29.07
C GLN A 258 12.25 -10.27 -30.57
N ASP A 259 11.02 -10.69 -30.85
CA ASP A 259 10.40 -10.76 -32.18
C ASP A 259 9.11 -9.94 -32.16
N ASP A 260 9.08 -8.86 -32.94
CA ASP A 260 7.98 -7.89 -32.92
C ASP A 260 6.65 -8.51 -33.38
N ALA A 261 6.69 -9.43 -34.36
CA ALA A 261 5.48 -10.07 -34.89
C ALA A 261 4.82 -10.99 -33.85
N THR A 262 5.61 -11.82 -33.18
CA THR A 262 5.13 -12.71 -32.11
C THR A 262 4.69 -11.91 -30.89
N SER A 263 5.45 -10.89 -30.49
CA SER A 263 5.09 -9.99 -29.38
C SER A 263 3.75 -9.29 -29.63
N SER A 264 3.57 -8.73 -30.83
CA SER A 264 2.33 -8.07 -31.23
C SER A 264 1.16 -9.05 -31.28
N THR A 265 1.38 -10.28 -31.73
CA THR A 265 0.33 -11.32 -31.76
C THR A 265 -0.12 -11.69 -30.34
N ILE A 266 0.82 -11.89 -29.41
CA ILE A 266 0.51 -12.18 -28.00
C ILE A 266 -0.21 -11.00 -27.35
N TRP A 267 0.31 -9.79 -27.54
CA TRP A 267 -0.30 -8.58 -26.98
C TRP A 267 -1.71 -8.36 -27.52
N SER A 268 -1.92 -8.52 -28.83
CA SER A 268 -3.24 -8.41 -29.46
C SER A 268 -4.22 -9.43 -28.89
N ALA A 269 -3.78 -10.68 -28.68
CA ALA A 269 -4.61 -11.73 -28.07
C ALA A 269 -5.05 -11.38 -26.63
N TRP A 270 -4.20 -10.68 -25.87
CA TRP A 270 -4.54 -10.22 -24.52
C TRP A 270 -5.45 -8.99 -24.53
N SER A 271 -5.24 -8.07 -25.47
CA SER A 271 -5.88 -6.74 -25.52
C SER A 271 -7.14 -6.66 -26.38
N SER A 272 -7.50 -7.70 -27.15
CA SER A 272 -8.66 -7.71 -28.05
C SER A 272 -9.83 -8.53 -27.49
N LYS A 273 -10.20 -8.26 -26.24
CA LYS A 273 -11.29 -8.97 -25.55
C LYS A 273 -12.66 -8.50 -26.07
N PRO A 274 -13.68 -9.38 -26.21
CA PRO A 274 -15.00 -9.00 -26.71
C PRO A 274 -15.70 -7.89 -25.90
N GLU A 275 -15.41 -7.82 -24.61
CA GLU A 275 -15.97 -6.82 -23.69
C GLU A 275 -15.26 -5.46 -23.75
N PHE A 276 -14.22 -5.30 -24.57
CA PHE A 276 -13.51 -4.03 -24.75
C PHE A 276 -14.09 -3.22 -25.91
N LEU A 277 -14.18 -1.92 -25.72
CA LEU A 277 -14.64 -0.99 -26.74
C LEU A 277 -13.55 -0.80 -27.81
N PRO A 278 -13.91 -0.52 -29.07
CA PRO A 278 -12.93 -0.30 -30.14
C PRO A 278 -11.88 0.77 -29.81
N THR A 279 -12.26 1.83 -29.08
CA THR A 279 -11.33 2.89 -28.65
C THR A 279 -10.34 2.40 -27.59
N GLU A 280 -10.75 1.49 -26.71
CA GLU A 280 -9.91 0.90 -25.67
C GLU A 280 -8.90 -0.09 -26.29
N VAL A 281 -9.35 -0.93 -27.24
CA VAL A 281 -8.48 -1.83 -28.00
C VAL A 281 -7.45 -1.04 -28.81
N LEU A 282 -7.87 0.05 -29.45
CA LEU A 282 -6.95 0.93 -30.20
C LEU A 282 -5.91 1.56 -29.28
N ALA A 283 -6.30 2.05 -28.10
CA ALA A 283 -5.39 2.61 -27.11
C ALA A 283 -4.35 1.56 -26.62
N LEU A 284 -4.80 0.33 -26.34
CA LEU A 284 -3.91 -0.78 -25.97
C LEU A 284 -2.96 -1.15 -27.11
N SER A 285 -3.41 -1.13 -28.38
CA SER A 285 -2.55 -1.44 -29.53
C SER A 285 -1.45 -0.40 -29.80
N ARG A 286 -1.65 0.83 -29.32
CA ARG A 286 -0.71 1.94 -29.49
C ARG A 286 0.23 2.12 -28.31
N ILE A 287 0.03 1.39 -27.22
CA ILE A 287 0.78 1.59 -25.99
C ILE A 287 2.29 1.48 -26.23
N ASN A 288 3.07 2.38 -25.63
CA ASN A 288 4.51 2.56 -25.85
C ASN A 288 4.94 2.89 -27.31
N GLY A 289 4.00 2.97 -28.25
CA GLY A 289 4.24 3.37 -29.62
C GLY A 289 4.31 4.89 -29.79
N ARG A 290 4.82 5.32 -30.95
CA ARG A 290 4.94 6.76 -31.28
C ARG A 290 3.59 7.48 -31.35
N ASP A 291 2.54 6.73 -31.64
CA ASP A 291 1.17 7.27 -31.78
C ASP A 291 0.39 7.24 -30.45
N PHE A 292 1.01 6.82 -29.33
CA PHE A 292 0.35 6.86 -28.02
C PHE A 292 0.17 8.29 -27.54
N SER A 293 -1.07 8.69 -27.31
CA SER A 293 -1.45 10.06 -26.95
C SER A 293 -2.08 10.14 -25.56
N VAL A 294 -2.33 11.37 -25.10
CA VAL A 294 -3.10 11.64 -23.88
C VAL A 294 -4.52 11.04 -23.97
N SER A 295 -5.11 11.05 -25.16
CA SER A 295 -6.44 10.46 -25.38
C SER A 295 -6.39 8.95 -25.18
N ASP A 296 -5.33 8.26 -25.61
CA ASP A 296 -5.18 6.82 -25.41
C ASP A 296 -5.02 6.50 -23.92
N ALA A 297 -4.20 7.25 -23.19
CA ALA A 297 -4.06 7.10 -21.74
C ALA A 297 -5.40 7.26 -21.00
N GLN A 298 -6.22 8.23 -21.40
CA GLN A 298 -7.57 8.42 -20.85
C GLN A 298 -8.50 7.25 -21.18
N GLN A 299 -8.43 6.68 -22.39
CA GLN A 299 -9.21 5.48 -22.73
C GLN A 299 -8.80 4.28 -21.87
N LEU A 300 -7.50 4.11 -21.58
CA LEU A 300 -7.03 3.05 -20.69
C LEU A 300 -7.48 3.26 -19.24
N GLU A 301 -7.52 4.50 -18.75
CA GLU A 301 -8.10 4.82 -17.44
C GLU A 301 -9.59 4.46 -17.38
N ILE A 302 -10.35 4.83 -18.41
CA ILE A 302 -11.79 4.52 -18.51
C ILE A 302 -12.01 3.01 -18.55
N LEU A 303 -11.25 2.28 -19.38
CA LEU A 303 -11.26 0.82 -19.44
C LEU A 303 -11.07 0.23 -18.04
N CYS A 304 -10.02 0.66 -17.34
CA CYS A 304 -9.71 0.17 -16.01
C CYS A 304 -10.84 0.45 -15.01
N ILE A 305 -11.34 1.68 -14.93
CA ILE A 305 -12.43 2.03 -14.02
C ILE A 305 -13.67 1.15 -14.30
N ARG A 306 -14.01 0.96 -15.57
CA ARG A 306 -15.14 0.11 -15.99
C ARG A 306 -14.95 -1.34 -15.56
N LEU A 307 -13.77 -1.91 -15.79
CA LEU A 307 -13.44 -3.26 -15.37
C LEU A 307 -13.46 -3.39 -13.84
N GLY A 308 -12.97 -2.39 -13.10
CA GLY A 308 -12.97 -2.36 -11.63
C GLY A 308 -14.36 -2.25 -11.00
N GLN A 309 -15.32 -1.64 -11.69
CA GLN A 309 -16.70 -1.51 -11.21
C GLN A 309 -17.59 -2.72 -11.49
N SER A 310 -17.18 -3.59 -12.43
CA SER A 310 -18.00 -4.70 -12.95
C SER A 310 -18.27 -5.87 -11.98
N SER A 311 -17.94 -5.75 -10.69
CA SER A 311 -18.15 -6.82 -9.69
C SER A 311 -18.64 -6.31 -8.33
N SER A 312 -19.29 -5.14 -8.31
CA SER A 312 -20.09 -4.69 -7.17
C SER A 312 -21.57 -5.16 -7.25
N GLN A 313 -21.85 -6.16 -8.08
CA GLN A 313 -23.15 -6.83 -8.21
C GLN A 313 -23.00 -8.31 -7.88
#